data_AF-A0A938RKR6-F1
#
_entry.id   AF-A0A938RKR6-F1
#
_cell.length_a   1.000
_cell.length_b   1.000
_cell.length_c   1.000
_cell.angle_alpha   90.00
_cell.angle_beta   90.00
_cell.angle_gamma   90.00
#
_symmetry.space_group_name_H-M   'P 1'
#
loop_
_entity.id
_entity.type
_entity.pdbx_description
1 polymer ?
#
loop_
_entity_poly.entity_id
_entity_poly.type
_entity_poly.pdbx_seq_one_letter_code
_entity_poly.pdbx_strand_id
1 'polypeptide(L)'
;MAACSESTKPPYIRAQVIDVYNNKTDIYNAHLLYWWQERGETAFLDTYNHTGRVLMVSEVKSNNAGHSGGSLVPCSFPLSDIGKIEWVITEAGKQMYVHTTAGAAVETQCLFPQELRIDPASGLADFKLYITGSTGKNVRSFDFRQDIDFVRTILITGIETQRH
;
A
#
# COMPACT_ATOMS: atom_id res chain seq x y z
N MET A 1 -7.95 -24.61 17.90
CA MET A 1 -8.51 -23.85 16.76
C MET A 1 -7.34 -23.41 15.89
N ALA A 2 -7.35 -23.78 14.62
CA ALA A 2 -6.22 -23.59 13.71
C ALA A 2 -5.94 -22.09 13.51
N ALA A 3 -4.74 -21.66 13.88
CA ALA A 3 -4.24 -20.33 13.62
C ALA A 3 -4.06 -20.17 12.10
N CYS A 4 -4.85 -19.28 11.50
CA CYS A 4 -4.70 -18.88 10.11
C CYS A 4 -3.28 -18.37 9.91
N SER A 5 -2.57 -19.03 9.00
CA SER A 5 -1.21 -18.71 8.62
C SER A 5 -1.11 -17.29 8.04
N GLU A 6 0.11 -16.78 7.90
CA GLU A 6 0.48 -15.90 6.79
C GLU A 6 -0.36 -16.25 5.55
N SER A 7 -0.61 -15.33 4.61
CA SER A 7 -0.91 -15.82 3.26
C SER A 7 0.26 -16.74 2.85
N THR A 8 0.07 -18.06 3.00
CA THR A 8 1.11 -19.10 3.02
C THR A 8 1.65 -19.37 1.64
N LYS A 9 1.06 -18.74 0.63
CA LYS A 9 1.38 -18.94 -0.75
C LYS A 9 2.27 -17.79 -1.25
N PRO A 10 3.34 -18.11 -2.00
CA PRO A 10 4.20 -17.13 -2.66
C PRO A 10 3.41 -16.14 -3.53
N PRO A 11 3.99 -14.98 -3.90
CA PRO A 11 5.35 -14.54 -3.59
C PRO A 11 5.52 -14.09 -2.13
N TYR A 12 6.63 -14.48 -1.50
CA TYR A 12 7.06 -13.87 -0.23
C TYR A 12 7.91 -12.65 -0.54
N ILE A 13 7.44 -11.49 -0.09
CA ILE A 13 8.07 -10.20 -0.37
C ILE A 13 8.88 -9.78 0.85
N ARG A 14 10.16 -9.50 0.66
CA ARG A 14 11.01 -8.86 1.66
C ARG A 14 11.07 -7.38 1.36
N ALA A 15 10.92 -6.55 2.39
CA ALA A 15 10.98 -5.12 2.25
C ALA A 15 11.73 -4.47 3.42
N GLN A 16 12.30 -3.30 3.18
CA GLN A 16 12.79 -2.41 4.23
C GLN A 16 11.88 -1.19 4.28
N VAL A 17 11.28 -0.95 5.45
CA VAL A 17 10.45 0.21 5.72
C VAL A 17 11.31 1.25 6.42
N ILE A 18 11.35 2.45 5.87
CA ILE A 18 12.00 3.62 6.45
C ILE A 18 10.91 4.60 6.85
N ASP A 19 10.78 4.85 8.15
CA ASP A 19 9.77 5.77 8.67
C ASP A 19 10.19 7.25 8.52
N VAL A 20 9.29 8.16 8.87
CA VAL A 20 9.55 9.62 8.87
C VAL A 20 10.65 10.06 9.84
N TYR A 21 11.00 9.24 10.82
CA TYR A 21 12.08 9.47 11.78
C TYR A 21 13.41 8.82 11.35
N ASN A 22 13.46 8.24 10.14
CA ASN A 22 14.59 7.51 9.57
C ASN A 22 14.95 6.20 10.29
N ASN A 23 14.04 5.64 11.10
CA ASN A 23 14.20 4.29 11.59
C ASN A 23 13.99 3.31 10.43
N LYS A 24 14.86 2.31 10.36
CA LYS A 24 14.81 1.27 9.33
C LYS A 24 14.36 -0.04 9.95
N THR A 25 13.34 -0.63 9.36
CA THR A 25 12.81 -1.93 9.80
C THR A 25 12.74 -2.86 8.59
N ASP A 26 13.47 -3.95 8.65
CA ASP A 26 13.35 -5.03 7.66
C ASP A 26 12.13 -5.89 8.02
N ILE A 27 11.29 -6.13 7.02
CA ILE A 27 10.09 -6.94 7.13
C ILE A 27 10.10 -8.06 6.10
N TYR A 28 9.61 -9.22 6.54
CA TYR A 28 9.45 -10.43 5.78
C TYR A 28 7.98 -10.66 5.50
N ASN A 29 7.69 -11.21 4.32
CA ASN A 29 6.35 -11.44 3.81
C ASN A 29 5.47 -10.18 3.91
N ALA A 30 5.92 -9.12 3.26
CA ALA A 30 5.25 -7.83 3.26
C ALA A 30 3.89 -7.89 2.54
N HIS A 31 2.90 -7.24 3.14
CA HIS A 31 1.54 -7.05 2.63
C HIS A 31 1.06 -5.62 2.86
N LEU A 32 0.09 -5.21 2.06
CA LEU A 32 -0.68 -4.01 2.27
C LEU A 32 -1.98 -4.36 2.99
N LEU A 33 -2.25 -3.64 4.08
CA LEU A 33 -3.51 -3.72 4.82
C LEU A 33 -4.30 -2.44 4.56
N TYR A 34 -5.37 -2.57 3.79
CA TYR A 34 -6.38 -1.55 3.58
C TYR A 34 -7.37 -1.61 4.73
N TRP A 35 -7.63 -0.48 5.37
CA TRP A 35 -8.61 -0.36 6.45
C TRP A 35 -9.51 0.83 6.18
N TRP A 36 -10.83 0.67 6.31
CA TRP A 36 -11.75 1.77 6.09
C TRP A 36 -13.02 1.65 6.93
N GLN A 37 -13.71 2.78 7.05
CA GLN A 37 -15.02 2.87 7.66
C GLN A 37 -16.04 3.41 6.68
N GLU A 38 -17.21 2.76 6.61
CA GLU A 38 -18.33 3.21 5.80
C GLU A 38 -19.43 3.80 6.70
N ARG A 39 -20.10 4.85 6.20
CA ARG A 39 -21.32 5.43 6.79
C ARG A 39 -22.50 4.67 6.21
N GLY A 40 -23.20 3.92 7.06
CA GLY A 40 -24.51 3.35 6.70
C GLY A 40 -25.64 4.36 6.79
N GLU A 41 -26.88 3.89 6.62
CA GLU A 41 -28.10 4.68 6.86
C GLU A 41 -28.32 5.00 8.36
N THR A 42 -27.67 4.25 9.25
CA THR A 42 -27.73 4.47 10.71
C THR A 42 -26.47 5.19 11.21
N ALA A 43 -26.52 5.76 12.41
CA ALA A 43 -25.40 6.53 12.99
C ALA A 43 -24.13 5.71 13.33
N PHE A 44 -24.13 4.40 13.08
CA PHE A 44 -23.01 3.51 13.37
C PHE A 44 -22.06 3.40 12.17
N LEU A 45 -20.76 3.39 12.46
CA LEU A 45 -19.70 3.21 11.45
C LEU A 45 -19.31 1.74 11.37
N ASP A 46 -19.48 1.13 10.20
CA ASP A 46 -19.01 -0.22 9.95
C ASP A 46 -17.54 -0.19 9.53
N THR A 47 -16.73 -1.05 10.14
CA THR A 47 -15.27 -1.08 9.96
C THR A 47 -14.86 -2.31 9.17
N TYR A 48 -14.09 -2.10 8.11
CA TYR A 48 -13.67 -3.13 7.19
C TYR A 48 -12.16 -3.13 7.01
N ASN A 49 -11.63 -4.28 6.57
CA ASN A 49 -10.23 -4.39 6.20
C ASN A 49 -10.02 -5.41 5.08
N HIS A 50 -8.92 -5.23 4.35
CA HIS A 50 -8.49 -6.12 3.30
C HIS A 50 -6.96 -6.19 3.29
N THR A 51 -6.41 -7.40 3.25
CA THR A 51 -4.96 -7.62 3.15
C THR A 51 -4.60 -8.18 1.78
N GLY A 52 -3.64 -7.54 1.11
CA GLY A 52 -3.23 -7.90 -0.24
C GLY A 52 -1.76 -7.62 -0.52
N ARG A 53 -1.33 -7.90 -1.75
CA ARG A 53 0.03 -7.62 -2.26
C ARG A 53 -0.02 -6.74 -3.51
N VAL A 54 -1.12 -6.03 -3.71
CA VAL A 54 -1.32 -5.13 -4.84
C VAL A 54 -1.58 -3.76 -4.27
N LEU A 55 -0.76 -2.79 -4.69
CA LEU A 55 -0.87 -1.40 -4.35
C LEU A 55 -1.85 -0.71 -5.31
N MET A 56 -3.00 -0.31 -4.81
CA MET A 56 -4.02 0.45 -5.53
C MET A 56 -3.80 1.95 -5.37
N VAL A 57 -3.59 2.66 -6.48
CA VAL A 57 -3.22 4.08 -6.51
C VAL A 57 -3.82 4.77 -7.74
N SER A 58 -3.77 6.10 -7.78
CA SER A 58 -3.99 6.86 -9.00
C SER A 58 -2.67 7.40 -9.51
N GLU A 59 -2.33 7.10 -10.76
CA GLU A 59 -1.22 7.75 -11.46
C GLU A 59 -1.58 9.21 -11.76
N VAL A 60 -0.65 10.12 -11.46
CA VAL A 60 -0.77 11.55 -11.77
C VAL A 60 -0.14 11.79 -13.15
N LYS A 61 -0.97 11.92 -14.19
CA LYS A 61 -0.50 12.24 -15.54
C LYS A 61 -0.47 13.73 -15.78
N SER A 62 0.70 14.28 -16.07
CA SER A 62 0.83 15.66 -16.53
C SER A 62 0.19 15.81 -17.91
N ASN A 63 -0.74 16.76 -18.06
CA ASN A 63 -1.28 17.12 -19.36
C ASN A 63 -0.23 17.95 -20.10
N ASN A 64 0.32 17.40 -21.20
CA ASN A 64 1.25 18.10 -22.10
C ASN A 64 0.66 19.36 -22.79
N ALA A 65 -0.56 19.77 -22.43
CA ALA A 65 -1.34 20.80 -23.12
C ALA A 65 -1.54 22.10 -22.31
N GLY A 66 -0.68 22.40 -21.32
CA GLY A 66 -0.69 23.71 -20.63
C GLY A 66 -1.92 24.01 -19.78
N HIS A 67 -2.79 23.03 -19.55
CA HIS A 67 -3.93 23.15 -18.65
C HIS A 67 -3.51 22.64 -17.27
N SER A 68 -3.67 23.50 -16.26
CA SER A 68 -3.45 23.21 -14.85
C SER A 68 -4.48 22.18 -14.36
N GLY A 69 -4.16 20.91 -14.56
CA GLY A 69 -4.96 19.77 -14.10
C GLY A 69 -4.34 18.47 -14.60
N GLY A 70 -3.58 17.80 -13.74
CA GLY A 70 -3.14 16.43 -14.01
C GLY A 70 -4.36 15.49 -14.03
N SER A 71 -4.35 14.53 -14.95
CA SER A 71 -5.39 13.48 -14.98
C SER A 71 -5.01 12.39 -13.98
N LEU A 72 -5.95 12.01 -13.10
CA LEU A 72 -5.80 10.88 -12.19
C LEU A 72 -6.34 9.62 -12.87
N VAL A 73 -5.46 8.64 -13.10
CA VAL A 73 -5.82 7.36 -13.71
C VAL A 73 -5.65 6.25 -12.68
N PRO A 74 -6.72 5.53 -12.29
CA PRO A 74 -6.59 4.40 -11.40
C PRO A 74 -5.65 3.34 -11.97
N CYS A 75 -4.72 2.86 -11.15
CA CYS A 75 -3.78 1.82 -11.50
C CYS A 75 -3.44 0.95 -10.28
N SER A 76 -2.94 -0.25 -10.57
CA SER A 76 -2.62 -1.26 -9.57
C SER A 76 -1.21 -1.80 -9.81
N PHE A 77 -0.38 -1.79 -8.79
CA PHE A 77 0.99 -2.31 -8.86
C PHE A 77 1.14 -3.53 -7.94
N PRO A 78 1.40 -4.73 -8.48
CA PRO A 78 1.85 -5.84 -7.64
C PRO A 78 3.11 -5.44 -6.89
N LEU A 79 3.20 -5.71 -5.59
CA LEU A 79 4.40 -5.42 -4.79
C LEU A 79 5.64 -6.14 -5.34
N SER A 80 5.48 -7.25 -6.08
CA SER A 80 6.57 -7.93 -6.77
C SER A 80 7.18 -7.12 -7.91
N ASP A 81 6.46 -6.13 -8.42
CA ASP A 81 6.86 -5.36 -9.60
C ASP A 81 7.36 -3.97 -9.20
N ILE A 82 7.39 -3.69 -7.89
CA ILE A 82 7.86 -2.45 -7.31
C ILE A 82 9.28 -2.67 -6.78
N GLY A 83 10.22 -1.79 -7.14
CA GLY A 83 11.54 -1.73 -6.50
C GLY A 83 11.52 -0.83 -5.26
N LYS A 84 10.81 0.30 -5.34
CA LYS A 84 10.72 1.28 -4.24
C LYS A 84 9.43 2.08 -4.30
N ILE A 85 8.84 2.35 -3.15
CA ILE A 85 7.82 3.40 -2.96
C ILE A 85 8.46 4.49 -2.11
N GLU A 86 8.41 5.74 -2.56
CA GLU A 86 8.95 6.87 -1.80
C GLU A 86 7.92 7.97 -1.65
N TRP A 87 7.97 8.65 -0.51
CA TRP A 87 7.17 9.83 -0.27
C TRP A 87 8.08 11.04 -0.12
N VAL A 88 7.82 12.06 -0.93
CA VAL A 88 8.55 13.32 -0.95
C VAL A 88 7.62 14.41 -0.43
N ILE A 89 8.07 15.14 0.58
CA ILE A 89 7.36 16.33 1.06
C ILE A 89 7.77 17.49 0.16
N THR A 90 6.78 18.03 -0.54
CA THR A 90 6.92 19.23 -1.38
C THR A 90 6.16 20.40 -0.77
N GLU A 91 6.32 21.60 -1.33
CA GLU A 91 5.53 22.77 -0.96
C GLU A 91 4.02 22.55 -1.14
N ALA A 92 3.63 21.69 -2.10
CA ALA A 92 2.24 21.32 -2.37
C ALA A 92 1.71 20.18 -1.49
N GLY A 93 2.55 19.56 -0.66
CA GLY A 93 2.21 18.44 0.21
C GLY A 93 3.01 17.18 -0.04
N LYS A 94 2.54 16.06 0.52
CA LYS A 94 3.20 14.74 0.45
C LYS A 94 2.87 14.08 -0.89
N GLN A 95 3.85 13.97 -1.78
CA GLN A 95 3.76 13.25 -3.05
C GLN A 95 4.29 11.82 -2.88
N MET A 96 3.68 10.86 -3.55
CA MET A 96 4.13 9.46 -3.54
C MET A 96 4.64 9.09 -4.93
N TYR A 97 5.80 8.45 -5.00
CA TYR A 97 6.37 7.94 -6.25
C TYR A 97 6.57 6.43 -6.14
N VAL A 98 6.06 5.71 -7.13
CA VAL A 98 6.26 4.26 -7.28
C VAL A 98 7.31 4.03 -8.34
N HIS A 99 8.42 3.41 -7.94
CA HIS A 99 9.52 3.01 -8.81
C HIS A 99 9.32 1.54 -9.13
N THR A 100 8.81 1.25 -10.33
CA THR A 100 8.67 -0.13 -10.80
C THR A 100 10.03 -0.73 -11.13
N THR A 101 10.15 -2.06 -11.08
CA THR A 101 11.39 -2.77 -11.42
C THR A 101 11.75 -2.69 -12.90
N ALA A 102 10.75 -2.45 -13.77
CA ALA A 102 10.88 -2.48 -15.23
C ALA A 102 10.72 -1.12 -15.91
N GLY A 103 10.47 -0.03 -15.17
CA GLY A 103 10.05 1.24 -15.75
C GLY A 103 10.50 2.47 -14.99
N ALA A 104 10.09 3.63 -15.49
CA ALA A 104 10.33 4.91 -14.84
C ALA A 104 9.52 5.04 -13.54
N ALA A 105 9.96 5.94 -12.66
CA ALA A 105 9.19 6.34 -11.51
C ALA A 105 7.87 7.00 -11.96
N VAL A 106 6.77 6.61 -11.33
CA VAL A 106 5.44 7.15 -11.61
C VAL A 106 4.99 7.93 -10.38
N GLU A 107 4.62 9.20 -10.56
CA GLU A 107 3.96 9.97 -9.51
C GLU A 107 2.54 9.39 -9.31
N THR A 108 2.21 9.14 -8.05
CA THR A 108 1.00 8.43 -7.66
C THR A 108 0.38 9.08 -6.43
N GLN A 109 -0.91 8.86 -6.25
CA GLN A 109 -1.63 9.21 -5.03
C GLN A 109 -2.32 7.98 -4.49
N CYS A 110 -2.34 7.82 -3.16
CA CYS A 110 -3.07 6.74 -2.53
C CYS A 110 -4.56 6.88 -2.85
N LEU A 111 -5.12 5.84 -3.45
CA LEU A 111 -6.52 5.78 -3.82
C LEU A 111 -7.18 4.72 -2.95
N PHE A 112 -8.35 5.03 -2.40
CA PHE A 112 -9.20 3.98 -1.87
C PHE A 112 -9.73 3.12 -3.05
N PRO A 113 -9.42 1.82 -3.12
CA PRO A 113 -9.87 0.96 -4.21
C PRO A 113 -11.39 0.78 -4.16
N GLN A 114 -12.10 1.31 -5.16
CA GLN A 114 -13.56 1.29 -5.19
C GLN A 114 -14.12 -0.14 -5.25
N GLU A 115 -13.35 -1.07 -5.82
CA GLU A 115 -13.65 -2.51 -5.85
C GLU A 115 -13.68 -3.16 -4.47
N LEU A 116 -13.09 -2.53 -3.44
CA LEU A 116 -13.18 -3.00 -2.06
C LEU A 116 -14.40 -2.45 -1.33
N ARG A 117 -15.20 -1.55 -1.94
CA ARG A 117 -16.46 -1.11 -1.33
C ARG A 117 -17.39 -2.29 -1.11
N ILE A 118 -17.88 -2.40 0.12
CA ILE A 118 -18.90 -3.39 0.44
C ILE A 118 -20.26 -2.89 -0.05
N ASP A 119 -20.54 -1.61 0.18
CA ASP A 119 -21.73 -0.95 -0.33
C ASP A 119 -21.37 0.28 -1.20
N PRO A 120 -21.65 0.26 -2.51
CA PRO A 120 -21.41 1.41 -3.38
C PRO A 120 -22.21 2.67 -2.98
N ALA A 121 -23.36 2.52 -2.32
CA ALA A 121 -24.23 3.62 -1.91
C ALA A 121 -23.79 4.26 -0.58
N SER A 122 -23.00 3.55 0.24
CA SER A 122 -22.50 4.06 1.51
C SER A 122 -21.52 5.23 1.29
N GLY A 123 -21.33 6.09 2.29
CA GLY A 123 -20.27 7.12 2.27
C GLY A 123 -18.98 6.60 2.90
N LEU A 124 -17.80 6.95 2.38
CA LEU A 124 -16.54 6.63 3.06
C LEU A 124 -16.32 7.62 4.21
N ALA A 125 -16.20 7.13 5.44
CA ALA A 125 -15.97 7.96 6.63
C ALA A 125 -14.48 8.21 6.89
N ASP A 126 -13.69 7.14 6.80
CA ASP A 126 -12.24 7.16 6.99
C ASP A 126 -11.59 6.03 6.19
N PHE A 127 -10.34 6.23 5.79
CA PHE A 127 -9.53 5.25 5.08
C PHE A 127 -8.06 5.38 5.47
N LYS A 128 -7.43 4.25 5.76
CA LYS A 128 -6.00 4.14 6.08
C LYS A 128 -5.38 2.95 5.36
N LEU A 129 -4.15 3.14 4.93
CA LEU A 129 -3.33 2.10 4.33
C LEU A 129 -2.14 1.82 5.25
N TYR A 130 -1.86 0.55 5.48
CA TYR A 130 -0.73 0.11 6.29
C TYR A 130 0.16 -0.82 5.46
N ILE A 131 1.46 -0.72 5.68
CA ILE A 131 2.40 -1.79 5.33
C ILE A 131 2.52 -2.71 6.55
N THR A 132 2.33 -4.00 6.33
CA THR A 132 2.38 -5.03 7.38
C THR A 132 3.33 -6.14 6.97
N GLY A 133 3.93 -6.82 7.93
CA GLY A 133 4.85 -7.93 7.68
C GLY A 133 5.31 -8.55 8.98
N SER A 134 6.33 -9.39 8.90
CA SER A 134 6.99 -9.95 10.06
C SER A 134 8.40 -9.40 10.22
N THR A 135 8.81 -9.01 11.42
CA THR A 135 10.21 -8.56 11.69
C THR A 135 11.19 -9.74 11.74
N GLY A 136 10.69 -10.96 11.95
CA GLY A 136 11.48 -12.18 11.97
C GLY A 136 11.33 -13.01 10.70
N LYS A 137 12.46 -13.48 10.15
CA LYS A 137 12.52 -14.27 8.89
C LYS A 137 11.69 -15.56 8.88
N ASN A 138 11.31 -16.08 10.05
CA ASN A 138 10.55 -17.33 10.21
C ASN A 138 9.35 -17.17 11.17
N VAL A 139 8.92 -15.94 11.42
CA VAL A 139 7.85 -15.66 12.37
C VAL A 139 6.52 -15.70 11.62
N ARG A 140 5.60 -16.54 12.12
CA ARG A 140 4.30 -16.82 11.47
C ARG A 140 3.25 -15.74 11.71
N SER A 141 3.57 -14.74 12.52
CA SER A 141 2.70 -13.62 12.85
C SER A 141 3.15 -12.35 12.13
N PHE A 142 2.19 -11.58 11.65
CA PHE A 142 2.39 -10.18 11.28
C PHE A 142 2.52 -9.36 12.56
N ASP A 143 3.76 -9.19 13.03
CA ASP A 143 4.10 -8.42 14.24
C ASP A 143 4.47 -6.97 13.90
N PHE A 144 4.68 -6.66 12.62
CA PHE A 144 4.91 -5.31 12.14
C PHE A 144 3.68 -4.75 11.42
N ARG A 145 3.31 -3.52 11.79
CA ARG A 145 2.29 -2.72 11.12
C ARG A 145 2.67 -1.25 11.21
N GLN A 146 2.79 -0.60 10.06
CA GLN A 146 3.08 0.83 9.97
C GLN A 146 2.11 1.50 9.02
N ASP A 147 1.50 2.60 9.48
CA ASP A 147 0.66 3.46 8.65
C ASP A 147 1.54 4.18 7.61
N ILE A 148 1.15 4.14 6.34
CA ILE A 148 1.92 4.72 5.24
C ILE A 148 2.13 6.23 5.39
N ASP A 149 1.28 6.92 6.14
CA ASP A 149 1.44 8.36 6.39
C ASP A 149 2.71 8.65 7.19
N PHE A 150 3.16 7.69 7.99
CA PHE A 150 4.40 7.75 8.76
C PHE A 150 5.56 7.00 8.09
N VAL A 151 5.39 6.59 6.83
CA VAL A 151 6.45 6.00 6.01
C VAL A 151 7.04 7.04 5.06
N ARG A 152 8.37 7.06 4.99
CA ARG A 152 9.15 7.83 4.02
C ARG A 152 9.52 6.99 2.81
N THR A 153 9.86 5.72 3.00
CA THR A 153 10.27 4.83 1.91
C THR A 153 9.95 3.37 2.24
N ILE A 154 9.48 2.63 1.25
CA ILE A 154 9.41 1.16 1.26
C ILE A 154 10.30 0.67 0.14
N LEU A 155 11.37 -0.05 0.47
CA LEU A 155 12.26 -0.68 -0.50
C LEU A 155 11.91 -2.15 -0.57
N ILE A 156 11.60 -2.68 -1.75
CA ILE A 156 11.42 -4.12 -1.94
C ILE A 156 12.80 -4.73 -2.16
N THR A 157 13.24 -5.55 -1.21
CA THR A 157 14.61 -6.08 -1.14
C THR A 157 14.73 -7.51 -1.63
N GLY A 158 13.62 -8.22 -1.81
CA GLY A 158 13.63 -9.56 -2.37
C GLY A 158 12.24 -10.13 -2.58
N ILE A 159 12.12 -11.03 -3.55
CA ILE A 159 10.88 -11.73 -3.89
C ILE A 159 11.22 -13.21 -4.01
N GLU A 160 10.50 -14.04 -3.25
CA GLU A 160 10.65 -15.49 -3.28
C GLU A 160 9.36 -16.10 -3.82
N THR A 161 9.40 -16.49 -5.09
CA THR A 161 8.39 -17.35 -5.72
C THR A 161 8.85 -18.79 -5.56
N GLN A 162 7.96 -19.72 -5.17
CA GLN A 162 8.33 -21.14 -5.11
C GLN A 162 8.84 -21.57 -6.49
N ARG A 163 10.14 -21.86 -6.60
CA ARG A 163 10.70 -22.62 -7.70
C ARG A 163 10.63 -24.09 -7.28
N HIS A 164 9.80 -24.85 -7.99
CA HIS A 164 9.84 -26.30 -8.00
C HIS A 164 11.17 -26.79 -8.58
#